data_AF-W9VDV7-F1
#
_entry.id   AF-W9VDV7-F1
#
_cell.length_a   1.000
_cell.length_b   1.000
_cell.length_c   1.000
_cell.angle_alpha   90.00
_cell.angle_beta   90.00
_cell.angle_gamma   90.00
#
_symmetry.space_group_name_H-M   'P 1'
#
loop_
_entity.id
_entity.type
_entity.pdbx_description
1 polymer ?
#
loop_
_entity_poly.entity_id
_entity_poly.type
_entity_poly.pdbx_seq_one_letter_code
_entity_poly.pdbx_strand_id
1 'polypeptide(L)'
;MLSQIEYCLQQDCVVCIEHAATMTPRWSPWETWRKPCYYDGDIHRVYSEIDRCRDRHADHYIRLNIEGHSCHSRFSFVVHTPS
;
A
#
# COMPACT_ATOMS: atom_id res chain seq x y z
N MET A 1 4.50 -9.63 -9.47
CA MET A 1 3.73 -8.67 -8.66
C MET A 1 4.55 -7.39 -8.41
N LEU A 2 5.79 -7.51 -7.92
CA LEU A 2 6.69 -6.38 -7.67
C LEU A 2 6.92 -5.45 -8.89
N SER A 3 7.16 -6.05 -10.06
CA SER A 3 7.34 -5.33 -11.32
C SER A 3 6.12 -4.55 -11.81
N GLN A 4 4.91 -4.87 -11.32
CA GLN A 4 3.71 -4.09 -11.65
C GLN A 4 3.59 -2.83 -10.79
N ILE A 5 4.06 -2.90 -9.53
CA ILE A 5 4.07 -1.75 -8.62
C ILE A 5 5.06 -0.70 -9.14
N GLU A 6 6.25 -1.11 -9.59
CA GLU A 6 7.24 -0.23 -10.23
C GLU A 6 6.67 0.56 -11.40
N TYR A 7 5.84 -0.08 -12.24
CA TYR A 7 5.23 0.59 -13.39
C TYR A 7 4.20 1.65 -12.99
N CYS A 8 3.49 1.43 -11.88
CA CYS A 8 2.50 2.37 -11.36
C CYS A 8 3.10 3.52 -10.55
N LEU A 9 4.35 3.39 -10.08
CA LEU A 9 5.05 4.41 -9.32
C LEU A 9 5.69 5.44 -10.26
N GLN A 10 5.06 6.60 -10.36
CA GLN A 10 5.63 7.76 -11.04
C GLN A 10 6.22 8.72 -9.99
N GLN A 11 7.14 9.61 -10.40
CA GLN A 11 7.50 10.75 -9.56
C GLN A 11 6.25 11.57 -9.24
N ASP A 12 6.15 12.10 -8.02
CA ASP A 12 5.00 12.84 -7.47
C ASP A 12 3.73 12.01 -7.16
N CYS A 13 3.80 10.68 -7.15
CA CYS A 13 2.72 9.86 -6.57
C CYS A 13 2.75 9.91 -5.03
N VAL A 14 1.57 9.87 -4.41
CA VAL A 14 1.41 9.63 -2.98
C VAL A 14 1.19 8.14 -2.76
N VAL A 15 2.00 7.54 -1.90
CA VAL A 15 1.87 6.14 -1.49
C VAL A 15 1.29 6.06 -0.08
N CYS A 16 0.36 5.13 0.09
CA CYS A 16 -0.35 4.90 1.35
C CYS A 16 -0.49 3.40 1.57
N ILE A 17 0.14 2.89 2.63
CA ILE A 17 0.03 1.50 3.05
C ILE A 17 -1.09 1.40 4.06
N GLU A 18 -1.97 0.43 3.90
CA GLU A 18 -3.10 0.21 4.80
C GLU A 18 -3.23 -1.27 5.13
N HIS A 19 -3.72 -1.57 6.33
CA HIS A 19 -3.97 -2.94 6.76
C HIS A 19 -5.37 -3.11 7.35
N ALA A 20 -5.91 -4.33 7.26
CA ALA A 20 -7.20 -4.69 7.83
C ALA A 20 -7.17 -6.13 8.36
N ALA A 21 -7.62 -6.34 9.60
CA ALA A 21 -7.70 -7.68 10.20
C ALA A 21 -8.72 -8.58 9.47
N THR A 22 -9.80 -7.99 8.97
CA THR A 22 -10.86 -8.72 8.26
C THR A 22 -11.28 -7.96 7.01
N MET A 23 -11.42 -8.69 5.90
CA MET A 23 -12.01 -8.15 4.68
C MET A 23 -13.47 -8.58 4.59
N THR A 24 -14.39 -7.61 4.62
CA THR A 24 -15.80 -7.86 4.34
C THR A 24 -16.20 -7.24 2.99
N PRO A 25 -17.14 -7.86 2.24
CA PRO A 25 -17.52 -7.39 0.90
C PRO A 25 -18.16 -6.00 0.88
N ARG A 26 -18.75 -5.57 2.00
CA ARG A 26 -19.47 -4.29 2.09
C ARG A 26 -18.55 -3.16 2.51
N TRP A 27 -17.81 -3.35 3.60
CA TRP A 27 -16.90 -2.35 4.13
C TRP A 27 -15.85 -3.02 4.99
N SER A 28 -14.59 -2.84 4.60
CA SER A 28 -13.46 -3.30 5.40
C SER A 28 -12.89 -2.10 6.14
N PRO A 29 -12.71 -2.17 7.46
CA PRO A 29 -12.12 -1.08 8.24
C PRO A 29 -10.60 -1.08 8.02
N TRP A 30 -10.15 -0.44 6.94
CA TRP A 30 -8.73 -0.26 6.65
C TRP A 30 -8.14 0.82 7.54
N GLU A 31 -7.02 0.49 8.18
CA GLU A 31 -6.23 1.43 8.98
C GLU A 31 -4.96 1.79 8.23
N THR A 32 -4.60 3.08 8.27
CA THR A 32 -3.38 3.54 7.59
C THR A 32 -2.15 3.19 8.40
N TRP A 33 -1.21 2.48 7.75
CA TRP A 33 0.13 2.29 8.26
C TRP A 33 0.94 3.56 8.05
N ARG A 34 1.11 4.32 9.14
CA ARG A 34 1.79 5.61 9.16
C ARG A 34 1.10 6.68 8.32
N LYS A 35 1.74 7.84 8.15
CA LYS A 35 1.22 8.92 7.33
C LYS A 35 1.54 8.64 5.85
N PRO A 36 0.59 8.85 4.93
CA PRO A 36 0.88 8.82 3.50
C PRO A 36 2.05 9.74 3.15
N CYS A 37 2.91 9.29 2.25
CA CYS A 37 4.10 10.03 1.85
C CYS A 37 4.20 10.13 0.33
N TYR A 38 4.89 11.17 -0.15
CA TYR A 38 5.28 11.26 -1.54
C TYR A 38 6.32 10.20 -1.85
N TYR A 39 6.19 9.59 -3.02
CA TYR A 39 7.19 8.67 -3.56
C TYR A 39 8.44 9.45 -3.95
N ASP A 40 9.56 9.12 -3.33
CA ASP A 40 10.86 9.78 -3.50
C ASP A 40 11.72 9.13 -4.60
N GLY A 41 11.19 8.12 -5.29
CA GLY A 41 11.92 7.33 -6.29
C GLY A 41 12.62 6.10 -5.70
N ASP A 42 12.61 5.92 -4.37
CA ASP A 42 13.19 4.75 -3.71
C ASP A 42 12.12 3.70 -3.41
N ILE A 43 12.04 2.69 -4.28
CA ILE A 43 11.09 1.60 -4.10
C ILE A 43 11.45 0.68 -2.92
N HIS A 44 12.74 0.57 -2.57
CA HIS A 44 13.17 -0.25 -1.44
C HIS A 44 12.61 0.30 -0.13
N ARG A 45 12.44 1.62 -0.03
CA ARG A 45 11.79 2.25 1.12
C ARG A 45 10.33 1.84 1.25
N VAL A 46 9.59 1.80 0.14
CA VAL A 46 8.19 1.34 0.12
C VAL A 46 8.11 -0.12 0.55
N TYR A 47 8.98 -0.97 0.01
CA TYR A 47 9.03 -2.39 0.38
C TYR A 47 9.41 -2.59 1.85
N SER A 48 10.39 -1.84 2.36
CA SER A 48 10.78 -1.90 3.77
C SER A 48 9.62 -1.55 4.71
N GLU A 49 8.79 -0.58 4.34
CA GLU A 49 7.61 -0.22 5.13
C GLU A 49 6.48 -1.27 5.03
N ILE A 50 6.31 -1.91 3.87
CA ILE A 50 5.38 -3.04 3.72
C ILE A 50 5.83 -4.22 4.59
N ASP A 51 7.12 -4.57 4.56
CA ASP A 51 7.67 -5.64 5.40
C ASP A 51 7.49 -5.33 6.89
N ARG A 52 7.76 -4.08 7.32
CA ARG A 52 7.51 -3.64 8.71
C ARG A 52 6.04 -3.74 9.11
N CYS A 53 5.13 -3.40 8.19
CA CYS A 53 3.70 -3.53 8.41
C CYS A 53 3.30 -5.01 8.56
N ARG A 54 3.84 -5.88 7.69
CA ARG A 54 3.63 -7.34 7.74
C ARG A 54 4.17 -7.96 9.02
N ASP A 55 5.36 -7.56 9.46
CA ASP A 55 5.97 -8.11 10.68
C ASP A 55 5.14 -7.76 11.94
N ARG A 56 4.46 -6.61 11.93
CA ARG A 56 3.58 -6.20 13.04
C ARG A 56 2.14 -6.72 12.93
N HIS A 57 1.67 -7.00 11.72
CA HIS A 57 0.30 -7.38 11.41
C HIS A 57 0.28 -8.58 10.45
N ALA A 58 0.93 -9.68 10.85
CA ALA A 58 1.12 -10.85 10.00
C ALA A 58 -0.20 -11.53 9.60
N ASP A 59 -1.22 -11.40 10.46
CA ASP A 59 -2.57 -11.92 10.32
C ASP A 59 -3.55 -10.94 9.65
N HIS A 60 -3.09 -9.76 9.23
CA HIS A 60 -3.93 -8.79 8.53
C HIS A 60 -3.75 -8.88 7.01
N TYR A 61 -4.76 -8.41 6.27
CA TYR A 61 -4.60 -8.04 4.87
C TYR A 61 -3.84 -6.73 4.78
N ILE A 62 -2.92 -6.61 3.83
CA ILE A 62 -2.19 -5.35 3.58
C ILE A 62 -2.42 -4.95 2.14
N ARG A 63 -2.76 -3.67 1.93
CA ARG A 63 -2.87 -3.06 0.61
C ARG A 63 -1.98 -1.84 0.48
N LEU A 64 -1.50 -1.64 -0.74
CA LEU A 64 -0.80 -0.44 -1.16
C LEU A 64 -1.74 0.39 -2.04
N ASN A 65 -1.99 1.63 -1.64
CA ASN A 65 -2.65 2.63 -2.46
C ASN A 65 -1.61 3.57 -3.05
N ILE A 66 -1.76 3.84 -4.34
CA ILE A 66 -0.93 4.76 -5.10
C ILE A 66 -1.88 5.78 -5.73
N GLU A 67 -1.68 7.05 -5.41
CA GLU A 67 -2.47 8.16 -5.93
C GLU A 67 -1.55 9.11 -6.70
N GLY A 68 -1.81 9.30 -8.00
CA GLY A 68 -1.07 10.26 -8.81
C GLY A 68 -1.37 11.70 -8.41
N HIS A 69 -0.40 12.60 -8.60
CA HIS A 69 -0.56 14.04 -8.33
C HIS A 69 -1.79 14.67 -9.01
N SER A 70 -2.15 14.19 -10.20
CA SER A 70 -3.33 14.67 -10.93
C SER A 70 -4.66 14.19 -10.35
N CYS A 71 -4.68 13.39 -9.26
CA CYS A 71 -5.87 12.85 -8.58
C CYS A 71 -6.80 11.99 -9.47
N HIS A 72 -6.49 11.84 -10.76
CA HIS A 72 -7.29 11.06 -11.72
C HIS A 72 -6.92 9.57 -11.78
N SER A 73 -5.80 9.18 -11.18
CA SER A 73 -5.35 7.78 -11.14
C SER A 73 -5.12 7.36 -9.69
N ARG A 74 -5.93 6.41 -9.23
CA ARG A 74 -5.80 5.75 -7.94
C ARG A 74 -5.75 4.25 -8.16
N PHE A 75 -4.67 3.63 -7.72
CA PHE A 75 -4.50 2.18 -7.77
C PHE A 75 -4.46 1.64 -6.36
N SER A 76 -5.14 0.52 -6.13
CA SER A 76 -5.14 -0.18 -4.85
C SER A 76 -4.80 -1.65 -5.09
N PHE A 77 -3.66 -2.09 -4.56
CA PHE A 77 -3.19 -3.46 -4.72
C PHE A 77 -3.15 -4.15 -3.36
N VAL A 78 -3.78 -5.31 -3.22
CA VAL A 78 -3.56 -6.17 -2.04
C VAL A 78 -2.20 -6.85 -2.22
N VAL A 79 -1.27 -6.56 -1.30
CA VAL A 79 0.13 -7.02 -1.36
C VAL A 79 0.42 -8.16 -0.37
N HIS A 80 -0.43 -8.32 0.65
CA HIS A 80 -0.35 -9.43 1.60
C HIS A 80 -1.77 -9.91 1.95
N THR A 81 -1.92 -11.22 2.05
CA THR A 81 -3.13 -11.88 2.54
C THR A 81 -2.75 -12.80 3.69
N PRO A 82 -3.51 -12.82 4.79
CA PRO A 82 -3.30 -13.80 5.85
C PRO A 82 -3.48 -15.22 5.30
N SER A 83 -2.67 -16.15 5.80
CA SER A 83 -2.67 -17.57 5.41
C SER A 83 -3.67 -18.38 6.24
#